data_AF-V5HCG1-F1
#
_entry.id   AF-V5HCG1-F1
#
_cell.length_a   1.000
_cell.length_b   1.000
_cell.length_c   1.000
_cell.angle_alpha   90.00
_cell.angle_beta   90.00
_cell.angle_gamma   90.00
#
_symmetry.space_group_name_H-M   'P 1'
#
loop_
_entity.id
_entity.type
_entity.pdbx_description
1 polymer ?
#
loop_
_entity_poly.entity_id
_entity_poly.type
_entity_poly.pdbx_seq_one_letter_code
_entity_poly.pdbx_strand_id
1 'polypeptide(L)'
;EDPSKYKEQNATRVVEMNATQWVKWRTYNVTELLTNTPLECENFNITKKITPNNYWLQYTYRTGFKWNTINETLILKDLEHRDFPNDMYFARTPVGIAMDNFVLYSNYENCTVLRISMPNQGERHCDLWMANLTLSQETPDDCLNRFFEYCNTTHIYRVFYPNCTNENRHFSLV
;
A
#
# COMPACT_ATOMS: atom_id res chain seq x y z
N GLU A 1 -6.06 21.90 -2.28
CA GLU A 1 -6.84 20.71 -2.70
C GLU A 1 -8.34 21.01 -2.56
N ASP A 2 -9.23 20.18 -3.13
CA ASP A 2 -10.68 20.34 -3.00
C ASP A 2 -11.16 19.74 -1.65
N PRO A 3 -11.70 20.54 -0.71
CA PRO A 3 -12.20 20.04 0.58
C PRO A 3 -13.30 18.99 0.47
N SER A 4 -14.02 18.92 -0.67
CA SER A 4 -15.05 17.90 -0.90
C SER A 4 -14.48 16.47 -0.89
N LYS A 5 -13.16 16.33 -1.12
CA LYS A 5 -12.42 15.06 -1.13
C LYS A 5 -11.91 14.61 0.22
N TYR A 6 -11.90 15.47 1.23
CA TYR A 6 -11.30 15.18 2.53
C TYR A 6 -11.92 13.96 3.22
N LYS A 7 -13.23 13.76 3.02
CA LYS A 7 -13.92 12.59 3.54
C LYS A 7 -13.38 11.26 3.01
N GLU A 8 -12.70 11.26 1.86
CA GLU A 8 -12.14 10.08 1.14
C GLU A 8 -10.65 9.86 1.43
N GLN A 9 -10.03 10.70 2.28
CA GLN A 9 -8.58 10.77 2.46
C GLN A 9 -8.13 10.52 3.89
N ASN A 10 -8.98 9.97 4.75
CA ASN A 10 -8.67 9.75 6.16
C ASN A 10 -7.87 8.46 6.33
N ALA A 11 -6.57 8.59 6.59
CA ALA A 11 -5.65 7.47 6.78
C ALA A 11 -5.97 6.64 8.02
N THR A 12 -6.53 7.24 9.08
CA THR A 12 -6.97 6.48 10.27
C THR A 12 -8.01 5.44 9.88
N ARG A 13 -9.00 5.82 9.06
CA ARG A 13 -10.03 4.88 8.59
C ARG A 13 -9.45 3.78 7.69
N VAL A 14 -8.38 4.07 6.95
CA VAL A 14 -7.68 3.07 6.13
C VAL A 14 -6.98 2.04 7.02
N VAL A 15 -6.22 2.47 8.04
CA VAL A 15 -5.48 1.54 8.92
C VAL A 15 -6.39 0.78 9.89
N GLU A 16 -7.56 1.33 10.24
CA GLU A 16 -8.54 0.67 11.09
C GLU A 16 -9.49 -0.26 10.31
N MET A 17 -9.34 -0.35 8.97
CA MET A 17 -9.95 -1.45 8.22
C MET A 17 -9.39 -2.78 8.75
N ASN A 18 -10.27 -3.66 9.24
CA ASN A 18 -9.90 -4.98 9.75
C ASN A 18 -9.56 -5.96 8.62
N ALA A 19 -8.60 -5.60 7.78
CA ALA A 19 -8.17 -6.37 6.63
C ALA A 19 -6.71 -6.09 6.28
N THR A 20 -6.00 -7.15 5.88
CA THR A 20 -4.70 -7.02 5.22
C THR A 20 -4.88 -6.29 3.88
N GLN A 21 -4.13 -5.23 3.68
CA GLN A 21 -4.13 -4.42 2.46
C GLN A 21 -3.06 -4.94 1.51
N TRP A 22 -3.41 -5.20 0.25
CA TRP A 22 -2.49 -5.72 -0.76
C TRP A 22 -2.30 -4.73 -1.89
N VAL A 23 -1.06 -4.58 -2.35
CA VAL A 23 -0.78 -3.81 -3.55
C VAL A 23 -1.24 -4.60 -4.76
N LYS A 24 -2.30 -4.15 -5.44
CA LYS A 24 -2.74 -4.77 -6.69
C LYS A 24 -1.95 -4.24 -7.87
N TRP A 25 -1.90 -2.91 -7.98
CA TRP A 25 -1.23 -2.18 -9.06
C TRP A 25 -0.39 -1.02 -8.52
N ARG A 26 0.64 -0.65 -9.28
CA ARG A 26 1.44 0.54 -9.01
C ARG A 26 1.96 1.20 -10.27
N THR A 27 2.50 2.40 -10.13
CA THR A 27 2.97 3.22 -11.26
C THR A 27 4.49 3.34 -11.35
N TYR A 28 5.21 2.51 -10.62
CA TYR A 28 6.66 2.57 -10.48
C TYR A 28 7.25 1.18 -10.27
N ASN A 29 8.53 1.01 -10.57
CA ASN A 29 9.20 -0.27 -10.43
C ASN A 29 9.88 -0.38 -9.07
N VAL A 30 9.72 -1.53 -8.41
CA VAL A 30 10.42 -1.86 -7.17
C VAL A 30 11.10 -3.20 -7.36
N THR A 31 12.41 -3.19 -7.23
CA THR A 31 13.24 -4.38 -7.35
C THR A 31 14.15 -4.52 -6.13
N GLU A 32 14.56 -5.74 -5.85
CA GLU A 32 15.62 -5.98 -4.89
C GLU A 32 16.95 -5.43 -5.43
N LEU A 33 17.71 -4.75 -4.58
CA LEU A 33 18.94 -4.03 -4.96
C LEU A 33 20.03 -4.92 -5.59
N LEU A 34 20.18 -6.17 -5.13
CA LEU A 34 21.28 -7.04 -5.54
C LEU A 34 20.98 -7.85 -6.80
N THR A 35 19.77 -8.42 -6.88
CA THR A 35 19.41 -9.30 -7.99
C THR A 35 18.59 -8.61 -9.08
N ASN A 36 18.13 -7.37 -8.85
CA ASN A 36 17.14 -6.69 -9.69
C ASN A 36 15.83 -7.48 -9.86
N THR A 37 15.54 -8.42 -8.95
CA THR A 37 14.30 -9.19 -8.98
C THR A 37 13.13 -8.29 -8.54
N PRO A 38 12.02 -8.23 -9.29
CA PRO A 38 10.84 -7.48 -8.88
C PRO A 38 10.29 -7.93 -7.52
N LEU A 39 9.79 -6.97 -6.75
CA LEU A 39 8.98 -7.25 -5.57
C LEU A 39 7.53 -7.44 -6.00
N GLU A 40 6.97 -8.59 -5.64
CA GLU A 40 5.60 -9.00 -5.95
C GLU A 40 4.84 -9.33 -4.67
N CYS A 41 3.51 -9.52 -4.79
CA CYS A 41 2.66 -10.01 -3.70
C CYS A 41 2.75 -9.17 -2.42
N GLU A 42 2.96 -7.88 -2.57
CA GLU A 42 3.15 -6.96 -1.45
C GLU A 42 1.85 -6.75 -0.68
N ASN A 43 1.95 -6.87 0.64
CA ASN A 43 0.84 -6.65 1.54
C ASN A 43 1.27 -6.08 2.89
N PHE A 44 0.31 -5.41 3.51
CA PHE A 44 0.45 -4.59 4.69
C PHE A 44 -0.64 -4.99 5.69
N ASN A 45 -0.21 -5.46 6.86
CA ASN A 45 -1.10 -5.89 7.91
C ASN A 45 -0.85 -5.10 9.19
N ILE A 46 -1.86 -4.41 9.70
CA ILE A 46 -1.78 -3.75 11.00
C ILE A 46 -1.93 -4.82 12.08
N THR A 47 -0.90 -5.00 12.89
CA THR A 47 -0.88 -6.07 13.90
C THR A 47 -1.28 -5.57 15.28
N LYS A 48 -1.02 -4.29 15.59
CA LYS A 48 -1.35 -3.70 16.89
C LYS A 48 -1.33 -2.18 16.84
N LYS A 49 -2.33 -1.55 17.46
CA LYS A 49 -2.34 -0.10 17.77
C LYS A 49 -1.48 0.17 19.00
N ILE A 50 -0.55 1.12 18.90
CA ILE A 50 0.38 1.50 19.98
C ILE A 50 -0.13 2.77 20.66
N THR A 51 -0.39 3.80 19.88
CA THR A 51 -1.00 5.07 20.28
C THR A 51 -2.02 5.48 19.22
N PRO A 52 -2.79 6.58 19.38
CA PRO A 52 -3.75 7.01 18.36
C PRO A 52 -3.16 7.13 16.94
N ASN A 53 -1.88 7.53 16.85
CA ASN A 53 -1.19 7.77 15.57
C ASN A 53 -0.08 6.77 15.27
N ASN A 54 0.18 5.76 16.10
CA ASN A 54 1.29 4.81 15.90
C ASN A 54 0.79 3.37 15.93
N TYR A 55 1.23 2.57 14.96
CA TYR A 55 0.81 1.20 14.75
C TYR A 55 2.01 0.30 14.45
N TRP A 56 1.95 -0.94 14.92
CA TRP A 56 2.81 -2.00 14.42
C TRP A 56 2.26 -2.49 13.08
N LEU A 57 3.09 -2.38 12.05
CA LEU A 57 2.79 -2.78 10.69
C LEU A 57 3.65 -3.99 10.33
N GLN A 58 3.05 -5.01 9.75
CA GLN A 58 3.77 -6.10 9.11
C GLN A 58 3.72 -5.91 7.61
N TYR A 59 4.89 -5.76 6.99
CA TYR A 59 5.07 -5.69 5.55
C TYR A 59 5.57 -7.03 5.04
N THR A 60 4.80 -7.67 4.15
CA THR A 60 5.17 -8.94 3.52
C THR A 60 5.22 -8.78 2.00
N TYR A 61 6.22 -9.39 1.38
CA TYR A 61 6.42 -9.36 -0.07
C TYR A 61 7.13 -10.61 -0.56
N ARG A 62 7.09 -10.85 -1.87
CA ARG A 62 7.77 -11.97 -2.53
C ARG A 62 8.85 -11.45 -3.47
N THR A 63 10.04 -12.07 -3.40
CA THR A 63 11.12 -11.90 -4.38
C THR A 63 11.41 -13.25 -5.04
N GLY A 64 11.06 -13.38 -6.33
CA GLY A 64 11.07 -14.67 -7.01
C GLY A 64 10.10 -15.65 -6.32
N PHE A 65 10.63 -16.72 -5.74
CA PHE A 65 9.85 -17.72 -4.98
C PHE A 65 9.93 -17.54 -3.46
N LYS A 66 10.71 -16.57 -2.97
CA LYS A 66 10.95 -16.37 -1.54
C LYS A 66 9.98 -15.34 -0.97
N TRP A 67 9.30 -15.69 0.11
CA TRP A 67 8.53 -14.75 0.92
C TRP A 67 9.44 -14.10 1.96
N ASN A 68 9.24 -12.80 2.17
CA ASN A 68 9.95 -12.02 3.15
C ASN A 68 8.92 -11.22 3.96
N THR A 69 9.18 -11.05 5.26
CA THR A 69 8.32 -10.30 6.17
C THR A 69 9.17 -9.41 7.05
N ILE A 70 8.75 -8.16 7.19
CA ILE A 70 9.43 -7.12 7.97
C ILE A 70 8.38 -6.51 8.90
N ASN A 71 8.77 -6.31 10.15
CA ASN A 71 7.96 -5.57 11.12
C ASN A 71 8.43 -4.12 11.14
N GLU A 72 7.49 -3.20 10.94
CA GLU A 72 7.72 -1.77 10.84
C GLU A 72 6.80 -1.01 11.81
N THR A 73 7.12 0.26 12.02
CA THR A 73 6.19 1.19 12.64
C THR A 73 5.51 2.02 11.56
N LEU A 74 4.19 2.08 11.58
CA LEU A 74 3.40 3.02 10.79
C LEU A 74 3.01 4.21 11.67
N ILE A 75 3.28 5.41 11.18
CA ILE A 75 2.91 6.67 11.85
C ILE A 75 1.89 7.40 10.99
N LEU A 76 0.75 7.74 11.56
CA LEU A 76 -0.25 8.60 10.91
C LEU A 76 0.16 10.07 11.04
N LYS A 77 0.10 10.81 9.93
CA LYS A 77 0.36 12.26 9.90
C LYS A 77 -0.82 13.02 9.33
N ASP A 78 -1.05 14.20 9.88
CA ASP A 78 -1.88 15.24 9.27
C ASP A 78 -0.98 16.13 8.41
N LEU A 79 -1.03 15.89 7.10
CA LEU A 79 -0.38 16.73 6.11
C LEU A 79 -1.37 17.80 5.64
N GLU A 80 -0.89 19.04 5.58
CA GLU A 80 -1.65 20.23 5.18
C GLU A 80 -2.73 20.70 6.16
N HIS A 81 -2.64 20.33 7.44
CA HIS A 81 -3.49 20.85 8.52
C HIS A 81 -4.99 20.63 8.26
N ARG A 82 -5.38 19.40 7.94
CA ARG A 82 -6.76 19.02 7.64
C ARG A 82 -7.58 18.67 8.89
N ASP A 83 -6.97 18.71 10.07
CA ASP A 83 -7.53 18.29 11.36
C ASP A 83 -7.82 16.78 11.44
N PHE A 84 -7.28 15.99 10.51
CA PHE A 84 -7.30 14.54 10.54
C PHE A 84 -6.07 13.96 9.83
N PRO A 85 -5.61 12.75 10.19
CA PRO A 85 -4.51 12.12 9.49
C PRO A 85 -4.92 11.67 8.09
N ASN A 86 -4.14 12.06 7.08
CA ASN A 86 -4.32 11.74 5.66
C ASN A 86 -3.10 11.07 5.04
N ASP A 87 -2.08 10.81 5.84
CA ASP A 87 -0.86 10.15 5.42
C ASP A 87 -0.49 8.99 6.34
N MET A 88 0.06 7.94 5.73
CA MET A 88 0.67 6.80 6.42
C MET A 88 2.18 6.82 6.17
N TYR A 89 2.97 7.05 7.21
CA TYR A 89 4.42 7.13 7.11
C TYR A 89 5.08 5.82 7.57
N PHE A 90 5.69 5.10 6.62
CA PHE A 90 6.42 3.84 6.87
C PHE A 90 7.36 3.49 5.70
N ALA A 91 8.26 2.53 5.90
CA ALA A 91 9.22 2.11 4.88
C ALA A 91 8.56 1.30 3.76
N ARG A 92 8.80 1.72 2.51
CA ARG A 92 8.20 1.10 1.30
C ARG A 92 9.07 0.06 0.61
N THR A 93 10.32 -0.07 1.06
CA THR A 93 11.24 -1.08 0.57
C THR A 93 12.02 -1.68 1.74
N PRO A 94 12.56 -2.90 1.59
CA PRO A 94 13.23 -3.62 2.68
C PRO A 94 14.42 -2.90 3.32
N VAL A 95 15.09 -2.04 2.55
CA VAL A 95 16.28 -1.28 2.98
C VAL A 95 16.02 0.23 2.84
N GLY A 96 14.75 0.63 2.68
CA GLY A 96 14.36 2.01 2.45
C GLY A 96 14.20 2.79 3.75
N ILE A 97 14.26 4.12 3.62
CA ILE A 97 13.75 5.02 4.64
C ILE A 97 12.21 5.02 4.63
N ALA A 98 11.61 5.44 5.74
CA ALA A 98 10.18 5.72 5.79
C ALA A 98 9.82 6.82 4.79
N MET A 99 8.68 6.65 4.14
CA MET A 99 8.16 7.54 3.10
C MET A 99 6.70 7.86 3.38
N ASP A 100 6.24 9.00 2.89
CA ASP A 100 4.84 9.40 2.95
C ASP A 100 4.03 8.56 1.93
N ASN A 101 2.89 8.06 2.39
CA ASN A 101 1.91 7.30 1.63
C ASN A 101 0.56 8.01 1.80
N PHE A 102 0.42 9.08 1.03
CA PHE A 102 -0.70 9.98 1.11
C PHE A 102 -1.96 9.34 0.55
N VAL A 103 -3.06 9.35 1.30
CA VAL A 103 -4.33 8.80 0.84
C VAL A 103 -4.96 9.76 -0.16
N LEU A 104 -4.96 9.39 -1.44
CA LEU A 104 -5.64 10.15 -2.49
C LEU A 104 -7.14 9.88 -2.50
N TYR A 105 -7.53 8.63 -2.27
CA TYR A 105 -8.90 8.16 -2.23
C TYR A 105 -9.00 6.82 -1.49
N SER A 106 -10.05 6.62 -0.72
CA SER A 106 -10.46 5.31 -0.21
C SER A 106 -11.98 5.23 -0.16
N ASN A 107 -12.51 4.07 -0.54
CA ASN A 107 -13.92 3.77 -0.28
C ASN A 107 -14.15 3.26 1.15
N TYR A 108 -13.08 3.01 1.92
CA TYR A 108 -13.10 2.45 3.28
C TYR A 108 -13.81 1.11 3.42
N GLU A 109 -13.98 0.38 2.33
CA GLU A 109 -14.54 -0.95 2.31
C GLU A 109 -13.48 -1.94 1.87
N ASN A 110 -12.84 -1.66 0.74
CA ASN A 110 -11.93 -2.61 0.12
C ASN A 110 -10.88 -2.01 -0.81
N CYS A 111 -10.92 -0.72 -1.14
CA CYS A 111 -10.02 -0.13 -2.13
C CYS A 111 -9.49 1.22 -1.69
N THR A 112 -8.18 1.42 -1.86
CA THR A 112 -7.48 2.64 -1.49
C THR A 112 -6.44 3.00 -2.56
N VAL A 113 -6.41 4.26 -2.96
CA VAL A 113 -5.41 4.83 -3.86
C VAL A 113 -4.48 5.72 -3.05
N LEU A 114 -3.18 5.46 -3.15
CA LEU A 114 -2.15 6.18 -2.42
C LEU A 114 -1.20 6.88 -3.39
N ARG A 115 -0.74 8.07 -3.01
CA ARG A 115 0.45 8.70 -3.60
C ARG A 115 1.66 8.38 -2.73
N ILE A 116 2.72 7.90 -3.36
CA ILE A 116 3.95 7.48 -2.72
C ILE A 116 5.01 8.53 -2.99
N SER A 117 5.56 9.13 -1.93
CA SER A 117 6.67 10.07 -2.06
C SER A 117 7.97 9.30 -2.27
N MET A 118 8.57 9.38 -3.46
CA MET A 118 9.91 8.84 -3.73
C MET A 118 10.84 9.95 -4.21
N PRO A 119 11.60 10.59 -3.30
CA PRO A 119 12.39 11.79 -3.60
C PRO A 119 13.34 11.65 -4.79
N ASN A 120 13.83 10.43 -5.07
CA ASN A 120 14.81 10.17 -6.12
C ASN A 120 14.23 9.57 -7.41
N GLN A 121 12.91 9.39 -7.52
CA GLN A 121 12.28 8.71 -8.66
C GLN A 121 11.18 9.53 -9.38
N GLY A 122 10.97 10.78 -8.95
CA GLY A 122 9.97 11.68 -9.50
C GLY A 122 8.74 11.85 -8.60
N GLU A 123 7.79 12.68 -9.02
CA GLU A 123 6.78 13.25 -8.11
C GLU A 123 5.40 12.57 -8.13
N ARG A 124 5.22 11.43 -8.80
CA ARG A 124 3.86 10.85 -9.00
C ARG A 124 3.82 9.33 -8.98
N HIS A 125 4.39 8.74 -7.95
CA HIS A 125 4.23 7.32 -7.72
C HIS A 125 2.91 7.06 -7.01
N CYS A 126 2.24 6.00 -7.43
CA CYS A 126 0.96 5.62 -6.89
C CYS A 126 0.87 4.12 -6.71
N ASP A 127 0.03 3.76 -5.75
CA ASP A 127 -0.42 2.42 -5.51
C ASP A 127 -1.95 2.35 -5.51
N LEU A 128 -2.47 1.24 -6.02
CA LEU A 128 -3.85 0.81 -5.79
C LEU A 128 -3.82 -0.39 -4.85
N TRP A 129 -4.35 -0.20 -3.66
CA TRP A 129 -4.49 -1.23 -2.63
C TRP A 129 -5.89 -1.84 -2.66
N MET A 130 -5.93 -3.15 -2.43
CA MET A 130 -7.17 -3.92 -2.27
C MET A 130 -7.12 -4.70 -0.94
N ALA A 131 -8.25 -4.76 -0.24
CA ALA A 131 -8.39 -5.57 0.96
C ALA A 131 -8.43 -7.07 0.60
N ASN A 132 -7.76 -7.89 1.40
CA ASN A 132 -7.69 -9.37 1.33
C ASN A 132 -8.97 -10.02 0.79
N LEU A 133 -10.12 -9.75 1.43
CA LEU A 133 -11.38 -10.46 1.18
C LEU A 133 -11.96 -10.24 -0.23
N THR A 134 -11.41 -9.27 -0.97
CA THR A 134 -11.90 -8.83 -2.28
C THR A 134 -10.83 -8.90 -3.37
N LEU A 135 -9.66 -9.50 -3.08
CA LEU A 135 -8.54 -9.52 -4.02
C LEU A 135 -8.81 -10.24 -5.33
N SER A 136 -9.60 -11.32 -5.25
CA SER A 136 -10.02 -12.10 -6.41
C SER A 136 -11.14 -11.44 -7.21
N GLN A 137 -11.76 -10.39 -6.67
CA GLN A 137 -12.80 -9.62 -7.33
C GLN A 137 -12.19 -8.58 -8.28
N GLU A 138 -13.03 -8.08 -9.18
CA GLU A 138 -12.70 -6.92 -9.98
C GLU A 138 -12.49 -5.71 -9.06
N THR A 139 -11.54 -4.85 -9.45
CA THR A 139 -11.32 -3.60 -8.72
C THR A 139 -12.56 -2.72 -8.88
N PRO A 140 -13.11 -2.11 -7.81
CA PRO A 140 -14.27 -1.22 -7.94
C PRO A 140 -14.00 -0.09 -8.94
N ASP A 141 -14.96 0.15 -9.85
CA ASP A 141 -14.82 1.12 -10.94
C ASP A 141 -14.42 2.51 -10.45
N ASP A 142 -15.07 2.99 -9.38
CA ASP A 142 -14.75 4.29 -8.79
C ASP A 142 -13.29 4.38 -8.34
N CYS A 143 -12.79 3.33 -7.68
CA CYS A 143 -11.41 3.32 -7.20
C CYS A 143 -10.41 3.25 -8.36
N LEU A 144 -10.73 2.48 -9.40
CA LEU A 144 -9.91 2.38 -10.60
C LEU A 144 -9.88 3.71 -11.38
N ASN A 145 -11.03 4.35 -11.54
CA ASN A 145 -11.13 5.67 -12.16
C ASN A 145 -10.31 6.71 -11.41
N ARG A 146 -10.37 6.72 -10.07
CA ARG A 146 -9.56 7.61 -9.22
C ARG A 146 -8.06 7.32 -9.33
N PHE A 147 -7.67 6.05 -9.43
CA PHE A 147 -6.28 5.68 -9.67
C PHE A 147 -5.76 6.25 -10.99
N PHE A 148 -6.48 6.08 -12.09
CA PHE A 148 -6.07 6.65 -13.37
C PHE A 148 -6.09 8.19 -13.37
N GLU A 149 -7.13 8.80 -12.79
CA GLU A 149 -7.26 10.26 -12.67
C GLU A 149 -6.10 10.88 -11.89
N TYR A 150 -5.82 10.38 -10.69
CA TYR A 150 -4.84 11.01 -9.80
C TYR A 150 -3.39 10.65 -10.10
N CYS A 151 -3.15 9.48 -10.67
CA CYS A 151 -1.80 8.99 -10.92
C CYS A 151 -1.30 9.35 -12.32
N ASN A 152 -2.22 9.63 -13.26
CA ASN A 152 -1.96 10.23 -14.57
C ASN A 152 -0.70 9.66 -15.24
N THR A 153 -0.65 8.33 -15.38
CA THR A 153 0.48 7.60 -15.95
C THR A 153 -0.01 6.59 -16.98
N THR A 154 0.87 6.23 -17.91
CA THR A 154 0.67 5.14 -18.88
C THR A 154 1.33 3.83 -18.45
N HIS A 155 2.21 3.87 -17.44
CA HIS A 155 2.96 2.70 -16.98
C HIS A 155 2.34 2.16 -15.69
N ILE A 156 1.83 0.94 -15.76
CA ILE A 156 1.21 0.25 -14.63
C ILE A 156 1.84 -1.13 -14.49
N TYR A 157 2.36 -1.39 -13.30
CA TYR A 157 2.93 -2.67 -12.93
C TYR A 157 1.91 -3.45 -12.10
N ARG A 158 1.71 -4.71 -12.46
CA ARG A 158 0.97 -5.67 -11.64
C ARG A 158 1.88 -6.15 -10.52
N VAL A 159 1.38 -6.04 -9.29
CA VAL A 159 2.09 -6.49 -8.07
C VAL A 159 1.41 -7.72 -7.48
N PHE A 160 0.08 -7.74 -7.50
CA PHE A 160 -0.69 -8.91 -7.07
C PHE A 160 -0.96 -9.89 -8.23
N TYR A 161 -0.76 -11.17 -7.94
CA TYR A 161 -1.04 -12.30 -8.81
C TYR A 161 -1.89 -13.33 -8.07
N PRO A 162 -2.71 -14.14 -8.75
CA PRO A 162 -3.52 -15.18 -8.10
C PRO A 162 -2.70 -16.16 -7.23
N ASN A 163 -1.43 -16.40 -7.58
CA ASN A 163 -0.54 -17.26 -6.81
C ASN A 163 0.03 -16.61 -5.53
N CYS A 164 -0.28 -15.34 -5.24
CA CYS A 164 0.12 -14.67 -4.01
C CYS A 164 -0.66 -15.17 -2.79
N THR A 165 -1.89 -15.66 -2.98
CA THR A 165 -2.74 -16.21 -1.91
C THR A 165 -2.89 -17.72 -1.98
N ASN A 166 -2.36 -18.38 -3.02
CA ASN A 166 -2.36 -19.84 -3.08
C ASN A 166 -1.54 -20.40 -1.91
N GLU A 167 -2.15 -21.27 -1.13
CA GLU A 167 -1.64 -21.88 0.12
C GLU A 167 -0.40 -22.78 -0.04
N ASN A 168 0.36 -22.66 -1.13
CA ASN A 168 1.72 -23.16 -1.17
C ASN A 168 2.65 -22.22 -0.40
N ARG A 169 2.30 -21.93 0.87
CA ARG A 169 3.30 -21.75 1.91
C ARG A 169 3.95 -23.13 2.03
N HIS A 170 4.93 -23.41 1.17
CA HIS A 170 5.79 -24.56 1.34
C HIS A 170 6.33 -24.46 2.75
N PHE A 171 5.76 -25.27 3.65
CA PHE A 171 6.37 -25.55 4.93
C PHE A 171 7.74 -26.09 4.57
N SER A 172 8.78 -25.28 4.78
CA SER A 172 10.13 -25.79 4.94
C SER A 172 10.08 -26.67 6.18
N LEU A 173 9.78 -27.95 5.97
CA LEU A 173 10.05 -29.01 6.92
C LEU A 173 11.58 -29.02 7.07
N VAL A 174 12.04 -28.54 8.22
CA VAL A 174 13.34 -28.91 8.78
C VAL A 174 13.17 -30.24 9.49
#